data_AF-A0A7V9H692-F1
#
_entry.id   AF-A0A7V9H692-F1
#
_cell.length_a   1.000
_cell.length_b   1.000
_cell.length_c   1.000
_cell.angle_alpha   90.00
_cell.angle_beta   90.00
_cell.angle_gamma   90.00
#
_symmetry.space_group_name_H-M   'P 1'
#
loop_
_entity.id
_entity.type
_entity.pdbx_description
1 polymer ?
#
loop_
_entity_poly.entity_id
_entity_poly.type
_entity_poly.pdbx_seq_one_letter_code
_entity_poly.pdbx_strand_id
1 'polypeptide(L)'
;MAVAEHEHKVGRWYEDLFTRGDLDAVDDLIAPDFVAHGQGGTEATRGRVAFREWLRWYTSAFSEREWDVHDVISEGEKAVVRYSGWATYRGGLLGIPSED
;
A
#
# COMPACT_ATOMS: atom_id res chain seq x y z
N MET A 1 -13.11 -18.56 8.12
CA MET A 1 -11.77 -19.01 7.67
C MET A 1 -11.20 -18.01 6.66
N ALA A 2 -11.69 -17.94 5.41
CA ALA A 2 -11.17 -17.00 4.40
C ALA A 2 -11.32 -15.50 4.78
N VAL A 3 -12.45 -15.11 5.37
CA VAL A 3 -12.67 -13.72 5.84
C VAL A 3 -11.59 -13.28 6.84
N ALA A 4 -11.33 -14.11 7.86
CA ALA A 4 -10.31 -13.83 8.88
C ALA A 4 -8.88 -13.78 8.29
N GLU A 5 -8.60 -14.57 7.25
CA GLU A 5 -7.31 -14.52 6.55
C GLU A 5 -7.15 -13.22 5.75
N HIS A 6 -8.18 -12.80 5.01
CA HIS A 6 -8.18 -11.54 4.30
C HIS A 6 -8.09 -10.35 5.25
N GLU A 7 -8.85 -10.33 6.35
CA GLU A 7 -8.76 -9.30 7.39
C GLU A 7 -7.35 -9.20 7.96
N HIS A 8 -6.69 -10.34 8.24
CA HIS A 8 -5.32 -10.34 8.71
C HIS A 8 -4.33 -9.76 7.68
N LYS A 9 -4.43 -10.19 6.41
CA LYS A 9 -3.60 -9.67 5.31
C LYS A 9 -3.84 -8.18 5.06
N VAL A 10 -5.09 -7.73 5.13
CA VAL A 10 -5.49 -6.32 5.01
C VAL A 10 -4.92 -5.51 6.17
N GLY A 11 -5.02 -6.01 7.40
CA GLY A 11 -4.41 -5.35 8.56
C GLY A 11 -2.90 -5.14 8.37
N ARG A 12 -2.18 -6.21 7.98
CA ARG A 12 -0.75 -6.12 7.67
C ARG A 12 -0.44 -5.21 6.49
N TRP A 13 -1.28 -5.20 5.45
CA TRP A 13 -1.12 -4.30 4.30
C TRP A 13 -1.10 -2.85 4.75
N TYR A 14 -2.10 -2.38 5.49
CA TYR A 14 -2.14 -0.99 5.93
C TYR A 14 -1.11 -0.69 7.01
N GLU A 15 -0.96 -1.55 8.02
CA GLU A 15 -0.07 -1.31 9.15
C GLU A 15 1.41 -1.44 8.76
N ASP A 16 1.82 -2.60 8.23
CA ASP A 16 3.23 -2.87 7.98
C ASP A 16 3.72 -2.02 6.79
N LEU A 17 3.00 -2.02 5.66
CA LEU A 17 3.48 -1.36 4.44
C LEU A 17 3.16 0.14 4.45
N PHE A 18 1.90 0.52 4.65
CA PHE A 18 1.47 1.89 4.39
C PHE A 18 1.66 2.84 5.58
N THR A 19 1.47 2.38 6.81
CA THR A 19 1.72 3.13 8.05
C THR A 19 3.20 3.10 8.40
N ARG A 20 3.77 1.92 8.68
CA ARG A 20 5.18 1.80 9.10
C ARG A 20 6.18 2.00 7.97
N GLY A 21 5.83 1.67 6.72
CA GLY A 21 6.80 1.70 5.63
C GLY A 21 7.81 0.55 5.67
N ASP A 22 7.42 -0.58 6.25
CA ASP A 22 8.26 -1.75 6.46
C ASP A 22 8.56 -2.42 5.11
N LEU A 23 9.76 -2.17 4.59
CA LEU A 23 10.19 -2.76 3.33
C LEU A 23 10.38 -4.27 3.47
N ASP A 24 10.69 -4.81 4.64
CA ASP A 24 10.93 -6.25 4.83
C ASP A 24 9.61 -7.02 4.74
N ALA A 25 8.50 -6.43 5.19
CA ALA A 25 7.16 -6.99 5.06
C ALA A 25 6.69 -7.18 3.59
N VAL A 26 7.35 -6.54 2.61
CA VAL A 26 7.05 -6.73 1.18
C VAL A 26 7.27 -8.18 0.74
N ASP A 27 8.26 -8.88 1.31
CA ASP A 27 8.55 -10.26 0.91
C ASP A 27 7.48 -11.26 1.35
N ASP A 28 6.78 -10.94 2.43
CA ASP A 28 5.71 -11.76 2.99
C ASP A 28 4.36 -11.47 2.34
N LEU A 29 4.07 -10.20 2.04
CA LEU A 29 2.72 -9.76 1.65
C LEU A 29 2.52 -9.67 0.13
N ILE A 30 3.60 -9.51 -0.65
CA ILE A 30 3.52 -9.21 -2.07
C ILE A 30 3.97 -10.41 -2.89
N ALA A 31 3.11 -10.91 -3.78
CA ALA A 31 3.47 -11.99 -4.70
C ALA A 31 4.65 -11.59 -5.61
N PRO A 32 5.56 -12.52 -5.97
CA PRO A 32 6.68 -12.22 -6.85
C PRO A 32 6.26 -11.57 -8.18
N ASP A 33 5.12 -11.98 -8.72
CA ASP A 33 4.52 -11.55 -9.98
C ASP A 33 3.39 -10.52 -9.81
N PHE A 34 3.31 -9.85 -8.64
CA PHE A 34 2.29 -8.86 -8.31
C PHE A 34 2.04 -7.84 -9.43
N VAL A 35 0.77 -7.51 -9.66
CA VAL A 35 0.38 -6.49 -10.64
C VAL A 35 -0.46 -5.43 -9.94
N ALA A 36 0.03 -4.19 -9.92
CA ALA A 36 -0.75 -3.06 -9.44
C ALA A 36 -1.71 -2.56 -10.53
N HIS A 37 -2.99 -2.45 -10.19
CA HIS A 37 -4.00 -1.80 -11.03
C HIS A 37 -4.43 -0.48 -10.38
N GLY A 38 -3.81 0.63 -10.80
CA GLY A 38 -4.03 1.95 -10.21
C GLY A 38 -3.99 3.10 -11.22
N GLN A 39 -4.13 4.33 -10.72
CA GLN A 39 -4.06 5.53 -11.54
C GLN A 39 -2.62 5.76 -12.03
N GLY A 40 -2.45 6.03 -13.33
CA GLY A 40 -1.13 6.25 -13.96
C GLY A 40 -0.61 5.12 -14.86
N GLY A 41 -1.34 4.00 -14.96
CA GLY A 41 -0.99 2.88 -15.85
C GLY A 41 -0.33 1.71 -15.11
N THR A 42 -0.64 0.50 -15.58
CA THR A 42 -0.33 -0.77 -14.89
C THR A 42 1.13 -1.24 -15.01
N GLU A 43 1.94 -0.60 -15.87
CA GLU A 43 3.28 -1.11 -16.20
C GLU A 43 4.36 -0.70 -15.20
N ALA A 44 4.21 0.44 -14.51
CA ALA A 44 5.27 0.97 -13.64
C ALA A 44 5.51 0.13 -12.39
N THR A 45 4.49 -0.60 -11.90
CA THR A 45 4.57 -1.40 -10.67
C THR A 45 4.16 -2.85 -10.94
N ARG A 46 4.99 -3.55 -11.73
CA ARG A 46 4.88 -5.00 -11.97
C ARG A 46 6.00 -5.76 -11.26
N GLY A 47 5.60 -6.75 -10.47
CA GLY A 47 6.45 -7.59 -9.65
C GLY A 47 6.78 -6.97 -8.30
N ARG A 48 7.16 -7.84 -7.36
CA ARG A 48 7.51 -7.47 -5.98
C ARG A 48 8.61 -6.41 -5.90
N VAL A 49 9.63 -6.52 -6.75
CA VAL A 49 10.78 -5.60 -6.77
C VAL A 49 10.32 -4.18 -7.12
N ALA A 50 9.48 -4.03 -8.13
CA ALA A 50 8.94 -2.72 -8.51
C ALA A 50 8.05 -2.15 -7.40
N PHE A 51 7.24 -2.99 -6.74
CA PHE A 51 6.44 -2.55 -5.60
C PHE A 51 7.30 -2.08 -4.43
N ARG A 52 8.42 -2.75 -4.13
CA ARG A 52 9.36 -2.33 -3.07
C ARG A 52 9.94 -0.95 -3.33
N GLU A 53 10.37 -0.69 -4.56
CA GLU A 53 10.91 0.62 -4.95
C GLU A 53 9.84 1.70 -4.92
N TRP A 54 8.62 1.38 -5.37
CA TRP A 54 7.47 2.27 -5.23
C TRP A 54 7.16 2.58 -3.76
N LEU A 55 7.18 1.58 -2.88
CA LEU A 55 6.92 1.76 -1.45
C LEU A 55 8.00 2.63 -0.80
N ARG A 56 9.27 2.44 -1.16
CA ARG A 56 10.40 3.28 -0.71
C ARG A 56 10.22 4.74 -1.15
N TRP A 57 9.79 4.97 -2.38
CA TRP A 57 9.47 6.32 -2.84
C TRP A 57 8.27 6.89 -2.06
N TYR A 58 7.19 6.11 -1.93
CA TYR A 58 5.97 6.53 -1.24
C TYR A 58 6.26 6.96 0.21
N THR A 59 7.07 6.20 0.95
CA THR A 59 7.44 6.52 2.34
C THR A 59 8.34 7.74 2.47
N SER A 60 9.06 8.11 1.40
CA SER A 60 9.85 9.36 1.35
C SER A 60 9.00 10.58 1.02
N ALA A 61 7.98 10.41 0.17
CA ALA A 61 7.10 11.49 -0.29
C ALA A 61 5.97 11.79 0.70
N PHE A 62 5.57 10.81 1.52
CA PHE A 62 4.46 10.91 2.46
C PHE A 62 4.93 10.45 3.86
N SER A 63 4.92 11.35 4.84
CA SER A 63 5.26 11.08 6.25
C SER A 63 4.04 11.14 7.15
N GLU A 64 4.16 10.78 8.44
CA GLU A 64 3.04 10.85 9.40
C GLU A 64 1.78 10.15 8.85
N ARG A 65 2.00 8.96 8.30
CA ARG A 65 0.99 8.21 7.57
C ARG A 65 0.11 7.47 8.55
N GLU A 66 -1.19 7.70 8.45
CA GLU A 66 -2.22 7.02 9.22
C GLU A 66 -3.28 6.46 8.27
N TRP A 67 -3.66 5.20 8.49
CA TRP A 67 -4.62 4.49 7.66
C TRP A 67 -5.64 3.76 8.52
N ASP A 68 -6.92 4.07 8.32
CA ASP A 68 -8.02 3.46 9.04
C ASP A 68 -8.82 2.54 8.13
N VAL A 69 -8.83 1.24 8.44
CA VAL A 69 -9.67 0.27 7.76
C VAL A 69 -11.08 0.32 8.36
N HIS A 70 -12.07 0.70 7.54
CA HIS A 70 -13.47 0.81 7.98
C HIS A 70 -14.29 -0.45 7.70
N ASP A 71 -13.94 -1.18 6.65
CA ASP A 71 -14.69 -2.36 6.22
C ASP A 71 -13.82 -3.27 5.34
N VAL A 72 -14.05 -4.58 5.44
CA VAL A 72 -13.40 -5.61 4.62
C VAL A 72 -14.47 -6.58 4.12
N ILE A 73 -14.72 -6.55 2.82
CA ILE A 73 -15.67 -7.46 2.16
C ILE A 73 -14.85 -8.52 1.44
N SER A 74 -15.10 -9.79 1.75
CA SER A 74 -14.38 -10.93 1.17
C SER A 74 -15.28 -11.82 0.33
N GLU A 75 -14.82 -12.18 -0.86
CA GLU A 75 -15.50 -13.14 -1.74
C GLU A 75 -14.47 -13.99 -2.49
N GLY A 76 -14.50 -15.31 -2.30
CA GLY A 76 -13.51 -16.22 -2.87
C GLY A 76 -12.08 -15.84 -2.47
N GLU A 77 -11.23 -15.58 -3.47
CA GLU A 77 -9.82 -15.17 -3.31
C GLU A 77 -9.64 -13.64 -3.34
N LYS A 78 -10.73 -12.87 -3.23
CA LYS A 78 -10.71 -11.41 -3.34
C LYS A 78 -11.18 -10.77 -2.04
N ALA A 79 -10.60 -9.61 -1.76
CA ALA A 79 -11.03 -8.71 -0.71
C ALA A 79 -11.16 -7.29 -1.28
N VAL A 80 -12.18 -6.56 -0.83
CA VAL A 80 -12.37 -5.14 -1.07
C VAL A 80 -12.31 -4.44 0.28
N VAL A 81 -11.55 -3.35 0.35
CA VAL A 81 -11.34 -2.59 1.58
C VAL A 81 -11.87 -1.18 1.40
N ARG A 82 -12.70 -0.73 2.36
CA ARG A 82 -13.05 0.68 2.50
C ARG A 82 -12.19 1.28 3.61
N TYR A 83 -11.49 2.36 3.33
CA TYR A 83 -10.53 2.96 4.25
C TYR A 83 -10.50 4.49 4.12
N SER A 84 -10.01 5.16 5.16
CA SER A 84 -9.52 6.54 5.10
C SER A 84 -8.04 6.56 5.39
N GLY A 85 -7.35 7.63 4.97
CA GLY A 85 -5.98 7.83 5.36
C GLY A 85 -5.53 9.26 5.26
N TRP A 86 -4.48 9.55 6.01
CA TRP A 86 -3.86 10.85 6.16
C TRP A 86 -2.36 10.70 6.06
N ALA A 87 -1.70 11.69 5.47
CA ALA A 87 -0.25 11.77 5.43
C ALA A 87 0.17 13.22 5.19
N THR A 88 1.32 13.56 5.73
CA THR A 88 2.00 14.83 5.45
C THR A 88 2.83 14.67 4.17
N TYR A 89 2.51 15.47 3.15
CA TYR A 89 3.21 15.46 1.87
C TYR A 89 4.55 16.21 1.96
N ARG A 90 5.64 15.56 1.55
CA ARG A 90 7.02 16.07 1.63
C ARG A 90 7.64 16.39 0.26
N GLY A 91 6.83 16.39 -0.80
CA GLY A 91 7.30 16.67 -2.16
C GLY A 91 7.62 15.41 -2.97
N GLY A 92 8.01 15.59 -4.23
CA GLY A 92 8.51 14.51 -5.09
C GLY A 92 7.47 13.78 -5.93
N LEU A 93 6.17 14.12 -5.80
CA LEU A 93 5.12 13.65 -6.71
C LEU A 93 4.96 14.64 -7.87
N LEU A 94 5.28 14.21 -9.09
CA LEU A 94 5.05 14.98 -10.33
C LEU A 94 5.64 16.40 -10.34
N GLY A 95 6.70 16.65 -9.57
CA GLY A 95 7.29 17.99 -9.43
C GLY A 95 6.43 18.98 -8.64
N ILE A 96 5.37 18.51 -7.96
CA ILE A 96 4.54 19.32 -7.09
C ILE A 96 5.35 19.61 -5.81
N PRO A 97 5.59 20.89 -5.45
CA PRO A 97 6.28 21.23 -4.21
C PRO A 97 5.45 20.81 -2.99
N SER A 98 6.11 20.47 -1.87
CA SER A 98 5.44 20.47 -0.57
C SER A 98 5.33 21.89 -0.05
N GLU A 99 4.30 22.16 0.74
CA GLU A 99 4.25 23.34 1.59
C GLU A 99 4.72 22.97 3.00
N ASP A 100 5.40 23.90 3.66
CA ASP A 100 5.84 23.74 5.07
C ASP A 100 4.67 23.83 6.05
#